data_AF-A0A3D5T907-F1
#
_entry.id   AF-A0A3D5T907-F1
#
_cell.length_a   1.000
_cell.length_b   1.000
_cell.length_c   1.000
_cell.angle_alpha   90.00
_cell.angle_beta   90.00
_cell.angle_gamma   90.00
#
_symmetry.space_group_name_H-M   'P 1'
#
loop_
_entity.id
_entity.type
_entity.pdbx_description
1 polymer ?
#
loop_
_entity_poly.entity_id
_entity_poly.type
_entity_poly.pdbx_seq_one_letter_code
_entity_poly.pdbx_strand_id
1 'polypeptide(L)' 'MSDINTIKANARTFEGLLPPNAAKLVYKEKKAGDTYFYFMDDDGNYYFNTESQIRFEREMQELKKKRRQKKRAG' A
#
# COMPACT_ATOMS: atom_id res chain seq x y z
N MET A 1 5.37 13.77 18.79
CA MET A 1 5.20 13.61 17.33
C MET A 1 6.48 13.00 16.82
N SER A 2 6.46 11.80 16.26
CA SER A 2 7.65 11.22 15.61
C SER A 2 8.00 12.06 14.39
N ASP A 3 9.28 12.38 14.20
CA ASP A 3 9.73 13.13 13.05
C ASP A 3 9.42 12.38 11.74
N ILE A 4 8.97 13.13 10.72
CA ILE A 4 8.65 12.58 9.40
C ILE A 4 9.85 11.81 8.82
N ASN A 5 11.07 12.26 9.10
CA ASN A 5 12.30 11.59 8.68
C ASN A 5 12.44 10.20 9.31
N THR A 6 12.06 10.04 10.58
CA THR A 6 12.07 8.75 11.28
C THR A 6 11.04 7.79 10.69
N ILE A 7 9.85 8.29 10.35
CA ILE A 7 8.82 7.51 9.66
C ILE A 7 9.36 7.00 8.33
N LYS A 8 9.93 7.88 7.51
CA LYS A 8 10.48 7.53 6.19
C LYS A 8 11.64 6.53 6.29
N ALA A 9 12.53 6.72 7.26
CA ALA A 9 13.70 5.86 7.44
C ALA A 9 13.35 4.45 7.93
N ASN A 10 12.29 4.31 8.73
CA ASN A 10 11.86 3.03 9.29
C ASN A 10 10.70 2.38 8.52
N ALA A 11 10.08 3.09 7.57
CA ALA A 11 8.96 2.58 6.81
C ALA A 11 9.38 1.43 5.90
N ARG A 12 8.63 0.33 5.97
CA ARG A 12 8.82 -0.85 5.13
C ARG A 12 7.73 -0.93 4.06
N THR A 13 8.08 -1.41 2.88
CA THR A 13 7.07 -1.76 1.89
C THR A 13 6.27 -2.97 2.36
N PHE A 14 5.04 -3.10 1.87
CA PHE A 14 4.21 -4.28 2.08
C PHE A 14 3.56 -4.69 0.76
N GLU A 15 3.26 -5.98 0.64
CA GLU A 15 2.46 -6.51 -0.45
C GLU A 15 0.99 -6.44 -0.04
N GLY A 16 0.12 -5.95 -0.92
CA GLY A 16 -1.30 -5.81 -0.64
C GLY A 16 -1.80 -4.37 -0.81
N LEU A 17 -3.10 -4.29 -1.08
CA LEU A 17 -3.85 -3.02 -1.11
C LEU A 17 -4.13 -2.48 0.29
N LEU A 18 -3.98 -3.32 1.31
CA LEU A 18 -4.28 -3.00 2.69
C LEU A 18 -2.99 -3.06 3.50
N PRO A 19 -2.74 -2.04 4.34
CA PRO A 19 -1.59 -2.06 5.21
C PRO A 19 -1.70 -3.19 6.26
N PRO A 20 -0.57 -3.80 6.63
CA PRO A 20 -0.54 -4.82 7.68
C PRO A 20 -0.91 -4.23 9.05
N ASN A 21 -1.30 -5.10 9.99
CA ASN A 21 -1.62 -4.75 11.38
C ASN A 21 -2.64 -3.62 11.56
N ALA A 22 -3.55 -3.44 10.59
CA ALA A 22 -4.51 -2.33 10.56
C ALA A 22 -3.85 -0.93 10.68
N ALA A 23 -2.61 -0.79 10.19
CA ALA A 23 -1.87 0.45 10.26
C ALA A 23 -2.65 1.60 9.61
N LYS A 24 -2.62 2.76 10.26
CA LYS A 24 -3.38 3.94 9.86
C LYS A 24 -2.49 4.91 9.10
N LEU A 25 -3.07 5.59 8.11
CA LEU A 25 -2.34 6.59 7.33
C LEU A 25 -1.93 7.75 8.26
N VAL A 26 -0.63 7.97 8.37
CA VAL A 26 -0.05 9.03 9.21
C VAL A 26 0.56 10.15 8.38
N TYR A 27 1.03 9.84 7.17
CA TYR A 27 1.69 10.81 6.31
C TYR A 27 1.53 10.47 4.84
N LYS A 28 1.47 11.50 3.99
CA LYS A 28 1.37 11.37 2.55
C LYS A 28 2.33 12.34 1.89
N GLU A 29 3.08 11.86 0.91
CA GLU A 29 4.07 12.65 0.20
C GLU A 29 3.96 12.43 -1.29
N LYS A 30 3.89 13.51 -2.07
CA LYS A 30 3.93 13.42 -3.53
C LYS A 30 5.34 13.75 -4.01
N LYS A 31 5.99 12.80 -4.68
CA LYS A 31 7.34 12.99 -5.25
C LYS A 31 7.31 12.71 -6.75
N ALA A 32 7.66 13.73 -7.54
CA ALA A 32 8.07 13.67 -8.95
C ALA A 32 7.38 12.60 -9.84
N GLY A 33 6.08 12.37 -9.66
CA GLY A 33 5.30 11.43 -10.48
C GLY A 33 4.57 10.33 -9.72
N ASP A 34 4.85 10.13 -8.43
CA ASP A 34 4.16 9.15 -7.60
C ASP A 34 3.76 9.73 -6.24
N THR A 35 2.79 9.09 -5.62
CA THR A 35 2.29 9.46 -4.30
C THR A 35 2.60 8.35 -3.31
N TYR A 36 3.39 8.68 -2.30
CA TYR A 36 3.79 7.81 -1.21
C TYR A 36 2.81 7.98 -0.05
N PHE A 37 2.27 6.87 0.42
CA PHE A 37 1.37 6.78 1.56
C PHE A 37 2.10 6.04 2.67
N TYR A 38 2.29 6.71 3.81
CA TYR A 38 2.95 6.14 4.98
C TYR A 38 1.93 5.84 6.07
N PHE A 39 2.01 4.64 6.62
CA PHE A 39 1.13 4.09 7.62
C PHE A 39 1.91 3.76 8.89
N MET A 40 1.24 3.81 10.03
CA MET A 40 1.79 3.42 11.33
C MET A 40 0.79 2.48 12.02
N ASP A 41 1.26 1.35 12.52
CA ASP A 41 0.45 0.49 13.39
C ASP A 41 0.53 0.93 14.86
N ASP A 42 -0.29 0.32 15.70
CA ASP A 42 -0.31 0.63 17.13
C ASP A 42 0.95 0.11 17.85
N ASP A 43 1.71 -0.79 17.22
CA ASP A 43 2.99 -1.33 17.69
C ASP A 43 4.20 -0.42 17.37
N GLY A 44 3.98 0.66 16.61
CA GLY A 44 5.03 1.61 16.21
C GLY A 44 5.85 1.18 15.00
N ASN A 45 5.40 0.17 14.25
CA ASN A 45 5.97 -0.16 12.95
C ASN A 45 5.44 0.78 11.88
N TYR A 46 6.35 1.15 10.98
CA TYR A 46 6.04 2.02 9.85
C TYR A 46 5.98 1.23 8.57
N TYR A 47 4.99 1.56 7.75
CA TYR A 47 4.78 0.95 6.46
C TYR A 47 4.61 2.04 5.41
N PHE A 48 4.97 1.76 4.17
CA PHE A 48 4.65 2.66 3.07
C PHE A 48 4.23 1.90 1.82
N ASN A 49 3.41 2.56 1.01
CA ASN A 49 3.00 2.09 -0.29
C ASN A 49 2.95 3.27 -1.27
N THR A 50 3.06 2.99 -2.56
CA THR A 50 2.97 4.01 -3.61
C THR A 50 1.67 3.90 -4.37
N GLU A 51 1.21 5.01 -4.96
CA GLU A 51 0.01 5.04 -5.79
C GLU A 51 0.14 4.10 -6.98
N SER A 52 1.33 4.04 -7.60
CA SER A 52 1.63 3.12 -8.69
C SER A 52 1.47 1.65 -8.26
N GLN A 53 1.98 1.29 -7.08
CA GLN A 53 1.88 -0.09 -6.58
C GLN A 53 0.43 -0.44 -6.22
N ILE A 54 -0.30 0.46 -5.56
CA ILE A 54 -1.74 0.29 -5.28
C ILE A 54 -2.51 0.08 -6.59
N ARG A 55 -2.22 0.87 -7.63
CA ARG A 55 -2.87 0.74 -8.93
C ARG A 55 -2.56 -0.60 -9.58
N PHE A 56 -1.30 -0.99 -9.62
CA PHE A 56 -0.86 -2.27 -10.19
C PHE A 56 -1.55 -3.45 -9.50
N GLU A 57 -1.63 -3.43 -8.17
CA GLU A 57 -2.29 -4.49 -7.41
C GLU A 57 -3.79 -4.57 -7.66
N ARG A 58 -4.47 -3.42 -7.81
CA ARG A 58 -5.89 -3.39 -8.21
C ARG A 58 -6.09 -4.02 -9.57
N GLU A 59 -5.28 -3.63 -10.57
CA GLU A 59 -5.35 -4.19 -11.92
C GLU A 59 -5.12 -5.71 -11.92
N MET A 60 -4.14 -6.18 -11.15
CA MET A 60 -3.86 -7.61 -11.01
C MET A 60 -4.99 -8.38 -10.32
N GLN A 61 -5.63 -7.80 -9.30
CA GLN A 61 -6.80 -8.41 -8.67
C GLN A 61 -7.99 -8.50 -9.63
N GLU A 62 -8.25 -7.46 -10.42
CA GLU A 62 -9.31 -7.47 -11.43
C GLU A 62 -9.06 -8.50 -12.54
N LEU A 63 -7.82 -8.60 -13.03
CA LEU A 63 -7.43 -9.62 -14.01
C LEU A 63 -7.63 -11.04 -13.44
N LYS A 64 -7.22 -11.28 -12.19
CA LYS A 64 -7.46 -12.56 -11.51
C LYS A 64 -8.96 -12.87 -11.39
N LYS A 65 -9.79 -11.87 -11.04
CA LYS A 65 -11.26 -12.02 -10.97
C LYS A 65 -11.86 -12.37 -12.34
N LYS A 66 -11.48 -11.65 -13.41
CA LYS A 66 -11.94 -11.91 -14.79
C LYS A 66 -11.57 -13.32 -15.26
N ARG A 67 -10.33 -13.77 -14.99
CA ARG A 67 -9.90 -15.15 -15.33
C ARG A 67 -10.69 -16.22 -14.58
N ARG A 68 -11.01 -15.99 -13.31
CA ARG A 68 -11.85 -16.92 -12.51
C ARG A 68 -13.28 -16.98 -13.02
N GLN A 69 -13.87 -15.86 -13.44
CA GLN A 69 -15.22 -15.84 -14.01
C GLN A 69 -15.30 -16.58 -15.34
N LYS A 70 -14.34 -16.38 -16.26
CA LYS A 70 -14.27 -17.15 -17.52
C LYS A 70 -14.16 -18.66 -17.32
N LYS A 71 -13.44 -19.12 -16.28
CA LYS A 71 -13.32 -20.55 -15.94
C LYS A 71 -14.59 -21.18 -15.36
N ARG A 72 -15.54 -20.39 -14.88
CA ARG A 72 -16.80 -20.89 -14.28
C ARG A 72 -17.99 -20.87 -15.24
N ALA A 73 -17.83 -20.23 -16.40
CA ALA A 73 -18.88 -20.03 -17.39
C ALA A 73 -18.77 -20.97 -18.61
N GLY A 74 -17.83 -21.92 -18.57
CA GLY A 74 -17.69 -23.02 -19.53
C GLY A 74 -17.57 -24.32 -18.77
#